data_AF-A0A2V8MMI6-F1
#
_entry.id   AF-A0A2V8MMI6-F1
#
_cell.length_a   1.000
_cell.length_b   1.000
_cell.length_c   1.000
_cell.angle_alpha   90.00
_cell.angle_beta   90.00
_cell.angle_gamma   90.00
#
_symmetry.space_group_name_H-M   'P 1'
#
loop_
_entity.id
_entity.type
_entity.pdbx_description
1 polymer ?
#
loop_
_entity_poly.entity_id
_entity_poly.type
_entity_poly.pdbx_seq_one_letter_code
_entity_poly.pdbx_strand_id
1 'polypeptide(L)'
;MIDDDYQRVAQTYKNLPEGSEKKDALNKATGLLDKAIDDYAHAVALSEGRPEYQRLHDQLLSDLSVHYKIRHSNSTDGLQQLIDKYKPAAKP
;
A
#
# COMPACT_ATOMS: atom_id res chain seq x y z
N MET A 1 -3.34 12.12 -10.62
CA MET A 1 -4.41 11.48 -11.41
C MET A 1 -4.65 10.03 -10.95
N ILE A 2 -4.78 9.81 -9.64
CA ILE A 2 -5.02 8.46 -9.06
C ILE A 2 -6.53 8.17 -8.95
N ASP A 3 -7.35 9.22 -8.98
CA ASP A 3 -8.81 9.15 -8.91
C ASP A 3 -9.42 8.37 -10.09
N ASP A 4 -8.93 8.60 -11.31
CA ASP A 4 -9.52 8.03 -12.53
C ASP A 4 -9.32 6.50 -12.62
N ASP A 5 -8.13 6.01 -12.24
CA ASP A 5 -7.78 4.59 -12.32
C ASP A 5 -8.52 3.77 -11.26
N TYR A 6 -8.64 4.31 -10.04
CA TYR A 6 -9.42 3.70 -8.97
C TYR A 6 -10.92 3.64 -9.33
N GLN A 7 -11.48 4.73 -9.87
CA GLN A 7 -12.88 4.74 -10.31
C GLN A 7 -13.12 3.72 -11.44
N ARG A 8 -12.16 3.55 -12.35
CA ARG A 8 -12.24 2.57 -13.45
C ARG A 8 -12.22 1.12 -12.94
N VAL A 9 -11.35 0.84 -11.98
CA VAL A 9 -11.27 -0.48 -11.34
C VAL A 9 -12.54 -0.75 -10.55
N ALA A 10 -13.06 0.21 -9.78
CA ALA A 10 -14.31 0.08 -9.05
C ALA A 10 -15.53 -0.12 -9.97
N GLN A 11 -15.59 0.56 -11.12
CA GLN A 11 -16.64 0.35 -12.12
C GLN A 11 -16.52 -1.00 -12.83
N THR A 12 -15.31 -1.44 -13.15
CA THR A 12 -15.05 -2.78 -13.71
C THR A 12 -15.45 -3.87 -12.71
N TYR A 13 -15.16 -3.66 -11.42
CA TYR A 13 -15.67 -4.50 -10.34
C TYR A 13 -17.19 -4.43 -10.19
N LYS A 14 -17.87 -3.35 -10.52
CA LYS A 14 -19.34 -3.36 -10.53
C LYS A 14 -19.93 -4.13 -11.71
N ASN A 15 -19.24 -4.14 -12.86
CA ASN A 15 -19.77 -4.67 -14.12
C ASN A 15 -19.38 -6.12 -14.45
N LEU A 16 -18.42 -6.73 -13.74
CA LEU A 16 -18.14 -8.15 -13.90
C LEU A 16 -19.30 -8.99 -13.33
N PRO A 17 -19.82 -10.01 -14.04
CA PRO A 17 -20.81 -10.92 -13.49
C PRO A 17 -20.28 -11.56 -12.20
N GLU A 18 -21.12 -11.65 -11.18
CA GLU A 18 -20.75 -12.27 -9.90
C GLU A 18 -20.48 -13.77 -10.11
N GLY A 19 -19.21 -14.12 -10.31
CA GLY A 19 -18.74 -15.49 -10.51
C GLY A 19 -17.37 -15.70 -9.87
N SER A 20 -16.97 -16.98 -9.72
CA SER A 20 -15.71 -17.37 -9.07
C SER A 20 -14.48 -16.65 -9.63
N GLU A 21 -14.46 -16.36 -10.93
CA GLU A 21 -13.34 -15.66 -11.61
C GLU A 21 -13.14 -14.22 -11.12
N LYS A 22 -14.23 -13.49 -10.82
CA LYS A 22 -14.16 -12.13 -10.28
C LYS A 22 -13.59 -12.14 -8.86
N LYS A 23 -13.95 -13.14 -8.05
CA LYS A 23 -13.40 -13.35 -6.70
C LYS A 23 -11.93 -13.75 -6.75
N ASP A 24 -11.54 -14.61 -7.68
CA ASP A 24 -10.16 -15.06 -7.85
C ASP A 24 -9.24 -13.90 -8.29
N ALA A 25 -9.70 -13.09 -9.25
CA ALA A 25 -9.02 -11.87 -9.66
C ALA A 25 -8.92 -10.84 -8.51
N LEU A 26 -9.98 -10.67 -7.72
CA LEU A 26 -9.99 -9.83 -6.51
C LEU A 26 -8.95 -10.30 -5.49
N ASN A 27 -8.94 -11.60 -5.19
CA ASN A 27 -8.01 -12.18 -4.23
C ASN A 27 -6.56 -12.02 -4.69
N LYS A 28 -6.29 -12.26 -5.97
CA LYS A 28 -4.95 -12.11 -6.55
C LYS A 28 -4.50 -10.64 -6.55
N ALA A 29 -5.37 -9.71 -6.93
CA ALA A 29 -5.07 -8.28 -6.87
C ALA A 29 -4.84 -7.80 -5.43
N THR A 30 -5.65 -8.30 -4.48
CA THR A 30 -5.53 -7.98 -3.05
C THR A 30 -4.21 -8.49 -2.48
N GLY A 31 -3.79 -9.70 -2.84
CA GLY A 31 -2.50 -10.26 -2.41
C GLY A 31 -1.28 -9.55 -3.02
N LEU A 32 -1.39 -9.08 -4.27
CA LEU A 32 -0.35 -8.23 -4.86
C LEU A 32 -0.27 -6.86 -4.18
N LEU A 33 -1.42 -6.28 -3.83
CA LEU A 33 -1.49 -5.03 -3.09
C LEU A 33 -0.91 -5.17 -1.67
N ASP A 34 -1.21 -6.26 -0.94
CA ASP A 34 -0.56 -6.57 0.34
C ASP A 34 0.95 -6.56 0.20
N LYS A 35 1.45 -7.29 -0.80
CA LYS A 35 2.89 -7.43 -1.00
C LYS A 35 3.54 -6.09 -1.32
N ALA A 36 2.91 -5.27 -2.18
CA ALA A 36 3.39 -3.93 -2.46
C ALA A 36 3.42 -3.05 -1.20
N ILE A 37 2.36 -3.06 -0.40
CA ILE A 37 2.29 -2.35 0.89
C ILE A 37 3.43 -2.79 1.81
N ASP A 38 3.71 -4.10 1.87
CA ASP A 38 4.78 -4.68 2.68
C ASP A 38 6.18 -4.23 2.22
N ASP A 39 6.46 -4.37 0.92
CA ASP A 39 7.73 -3.98 0.30
C ASP A 39 7.98 -2.47 0.46
N TYR A 40 6.95 -1.62 0.25
CA TYR A 40 7.05 -0.18 0.47
C TYR A 40 7.27 0.15 1.94
N ALA A 41 6.55 -0.47 2.88
CA ALA A 41 6.73 -0.25 4.31
C ALA A 41 8.16 -0.60 4.76
N HIS A 42 8.72 -1.69 4.24
CA HIS A 42 10.10 -2.08 4.49
C HIS A 42 11.09 -1.08 3.92
N ALA A 43 10.89 -0.60 2.68
CA ALA A 43 11.76 0.40 2.06
C ALA A 43 11.72 1.76 2.78
N VAL A 44 10.53 2.20 3.24
CA VAL A 44 10.37 3.38 4.10
C VAL A 44 11.16 3.19 5.41
N ALA A 45 10.97 2.06 6.09
CA ALA A 45 11.69 1.79 7.33
C ALA A 45 13.22 1.77 7.17
N LEU A 46 13.73 1.25 6.04
CA LEU A 46 15.17 1.21 5.75
C LEU A 46 15.77 2.59 5.42
N SER A 47 14.97 3.48 4.83
CA SER A 47 15.39 4.83 4.46
C SER A 47 15.18 5.85 5.58
N GLU A 48 14.40 5.50 6.61
CA GLU A 48 14.18 6.33 7.78
C GLU A 48 15.50 6.59 8.55
N GLY A 49 15.70 7.83 8.99
CA GLY A 49 16.92 8.24 9.71
C GLY A 49 18.17 8.40 8.85
N ARG A 50 18.09 8.16 7.52
CA ARG A 50 19.20 8.38 6.59
C ARG A 50 18.98 9.66 5.76
N PRO A 51 19.71 10.75 6.05
CA PRO A 51 19.51 12.04 5.37
C PRO A 51 19.75 11.95 3.85
N GLU A 52 20.68 11.10 3.41
CA GLU A 52 20.96 10.85 1.99
C GLU A 52 19.77 10.24 1.22
N TYR A 53 18.85 9.57 1.92
CA TYR A 53 17.65 8.95 1.34
C TYR A 53 16.35 9.68 1.72
N GLN A 54 16.39 10.86 2.37
CA GLN A 54 15.17 11.56 2.80
C GLN A 54 14.16 11.78 1.67
N ARG A 55 14.61 12.22 0.48
CA ARG A 55 13.71 12.37 -0.68
C ARG A 55 13.07 11.05 -1.11
N LEU A 56 13.84 9.97 -1.09
CA LEU A 56 13.34 8.65 -1.44
C LEU A 56 12.35 8.16 -0.37
N HIS A 57 12.66 8.36 0.91
CA HIS A 57 11.79 8.05 2.03
C HIS A 57 10.42 8.75 1.89
N ASP A 58 10.41 10.07 1.68
CA ASP A 58 9.17 10.84 1.50
C ASP A 58 8.35 10.34 0.29
N GLN A 59 9.02 10.03 -0.82
CA GLN A 59 8.34 9.48 -2.00
C GLN A 59 7.73 8.11 -1.70
N LEU A 60 8.50 7.20 -1.10
CA LEU A 60 8.04 5.86 -0.73
C LEU A 60 6.89 5.92 0.29
N LEU A 61 6.95 6.84 1.25
CA LEU A 61 5.91 7.04 2.25
C LEU A 61 4.60 7.55 1.62
N SER A 62 4.71 8.47 0.65
CA SER A 62 3.57 8.95 -0.12
C SER A 62 2.93 7.83 -0.93
N ASP A 63 3.73 7.05 -1.67
CA ASP A 63 3.26 5.88 -2.42
C ASP A 63 2.61 4.83 -1.51
N LEU A 64 3.28 4.47 -0.42
CA LEU A 64 2.77 3.54 0.58
C LEU A 64 1.40 3.99 1.13
N SER A 65 1.27 5.28 1.45
CA SER A 65 0.03 5.84 1.98
C SER A 65 -1.14 5.69 1.02
N VAL A 66 -0.91 5.84 -0.29
CA VAL A 66 -1.96 5.65 -1.31
C VAL A 66 -2.41 4.19 -1.36
N HIS A 67 -1.47 3.26 -1.45
CA HIS A 67 -1.77 1.82 -1.51
C HIS A 67 -2.44 1.33 -0.23
N TYR A 68 -1.99 1.81 0.93
CA TYR A 68 -2.57 1.46 2.22
C TYR A 68 -4.00 1.94 2.37
N LYS A 69 -4.29 3.19 1.93
CA LYS A 69 -5.64 3.77 1.93
C LYS A 69 -6.62 2.96 1.09
N ILE A 70 -6.19 2.49 -0.09
CA ILE A 70 -7.03 1.63 -0.96
C ILE A 70 -7.50 0.38 -0.20
N ARG A 71 -6.63 -0.18 0.64
CA ARG A 71 -6.93 -1.37 1.44
C ARG A 71 -7.70 -1.07 2.74
N HIS A 72 -7.43 0.06 3.37
CA HIS A 72 -7.96 0.42 4.69
C HIS A 72 -9.11 1.43 4.64
N SER A 73 -10.02 1.31 3.67
CA SER A 73 -11.20 2.20 3.56
C SER A 73 -10.83 3.68 3.57
N ASN A 74 -9.80 4.05 2.81
CA ASN A 74 -9.22 5.39 2.74
C ASN A 74 -8.59 5.90 4.05
N SER A 75 -8.33 5.01 5.01
CA SER A 75 -7.66 5.32 6.27
C SER A 75 -6.15 5.07 6.19
N THR A 76 -5.41 5.75 7.06
CA THR A 76 -3.98 5.52 7.33
C THR A 76 -3.73 4.99 8.74
N ASP A 77 -4.82 4.63 9.43
CA ASP A 77 -4.75 4.03 10.76
C ASP A 77 -3.94 2.73 10.71
N GLY A 78 -2.93 2.59 11.57
CA GLY A 78 -2.02 1.43 11.57
C GLY A 78 -0.89 1.49 10.54
N LEU A 79 -0.85 2.46 9.63
CA LEU A 79 0.24 2.58 8.64
C LEU A 79 1.60 2.77 9.30
N GLN A 80 1.67 3.65 10.31
CA GLN A 80 2.90 3.89 11.06
C GLN A 80 3.36 2.62 11.78
N GLN A 81 2.43 1.82 12.31
CA GLN A 81 2.74 0.56 13.00
C GLN A 81 3.28 -0.50 12.02
N LEU A 82 2.75 -0.52 10.78
CA LEU A 82 3.27 -1.38 9.72
C LEU A 82 4.72 -1.01 9.37
N ILE A 83 5.03 0.27 9.22
CA ILE A 83 6.40 0.73 8.96
C ILE A 83 7.30 0.38 10.16
N ASP A 84 6.82 0.63 11.39
CA ASP A 84 7.57 0.37 12.62
C ASP A 84 7.95 -1.10 12.80
N LYS A 85 7.10 -2.04 12.34
CA LYS A 85 7.40 -3.49 12.30
C LYS A 85 8.70 -3.81 11.55
N TYR A 86 9.03 -3.02 10.53
CA TYR A 86 10.22 -3.21 9.70
C TYR A 86 11.43 -2.40 10.17
N LYS A 87 11.24 -1.50 11.13
CA LYS A 87 12.37 -0.77 11.69
C LYS A 87 13.22 -1.73 12.49
N PRO A 88 14.56 -1.67 12.35
CA PRO A 88 15.42 -2.35 13.31
C PRO A 88 15.07 -1.75 14.68
N ALA A 89 14.70 -2.60 15.64
CA ALA A 89 14.31 -2.19 16.99
C ALA A 89 15.26 -1.08 17.45
N ALA A 90 14.72 0.12 17.65
CA ALA A 90 15.49 1.27 18.04
C ALA A 90 16.30 0.86 19.27
N LYS A 91 17.62 0.71 19.10
CA LYS A 91 18.49 0.32 20.20
C LYS A 91 18.41 1.46 21.22
N PRO A 92 18.00 1.18 22.47
CA PRO A 92 17.86 2.20 23.50
C PRO A 92 19.19 2.90 23.79
#